data_AF-A0A2V6MLE3-F1
#
_entry.id   AF-A0A2V6MLE3-F1
#
_cell.length_a   1.000
_cell.length_b   1.000
_cell.length_c   1.000
_cell.angle_alpha   90.00
_cell.angle_beta   90.00
_cell.angle_gamma   90.00
#
_symmetry.space_group_name_H-M   'P 1'
#
loop_
_entity.id
_entity.type
_entity.pdbx_description
1 polymer ?
#
loop_
_entity_poly.entity_id
_entity_poly.type
_entity_poly.pdbx_seq_one_letter_code
_entity_poly.pdbx_strand_id
1 'polypeptide(L)' 'VWMALECARKARDLLGAVGITDRYSVVRHLMNLEAVSTYEGTQDIHTLAIGRDITGLSAFGG' A
#
# COMPACT_ATOMS: atom_id res chain seq x y z
N VAL A 1 -3.07 3.39 -3.55
CA VAL A 1 -1.85 2.57 -3.75
C VAL A 1 -2.03 1.12 -3.27
N TRP A 2 -2.98 0.84 -2.37
CA TRP A 2 -3.30 -0.49 -1.85
C TRP A 2 -3.33 -1.62 -2.89
N MET A 3 -4.12 -1.45 -3.96
CA MET A 3 -4.25 -2.47 -4.99
C MET A 3 -2.90 -2.83 -5.65
N ALA A 4 -2.04 -1.84 -5.89
CA ALA A 4 -0.70 -2.09 -6.44
C ALA A 4 0.19 -2.84 -5.46
N LEU A 5 0.13 -2.51 -4.16
CA LEU A 5 0.88 -3.19 -3.12
C LEU A 5 0.46 -4.66 -2.99
N GLU A 6 -0.85 -4.93 -3.02
CA GLU A 6 -1.40 -6.30 -3.01
C GLU A 6 -1.00 -7.11 -4.25
N CYS A 7 -1.02 -6.48 -5.42
CA CYS A 7 -0.50 -7.10 -6.63
C CYS A 7 1.00 -7.45 -6.51
N ALA A 8 1.81 -6.55 -5.95
CA ALA A 8 3.24 -6.80 -5.74
C ALA A 8 3.49 -7.93 -4.73
N ARG A 9 2.70 -8.03 -3.65
CA ARG A 9 2.75 -9.14 -2.69
C ARG A 9 2.45 -10.48 -3.38
N LYS A 10 1.33 -10.56 -4.12
CA LYS A 10 0.96 -11.77 -4.87
C LYS A 10 2.02 -12.18 -5.89
N ALA A 11 2.60 -11.22 -6.62
CA ALA A 11 3.68 -11.48 -7.56
C ALA A 11 4.94 -12.02 -6.86
N ARG A 12 5.27 -11.49 -5.67
CA ARG A 12 6.42 -11.93 -4.86
C ARG A 12 6.22 -13.35 -4.34
N ASP A 13 5.00 -13.69 -3.95
CA ASP A 13 4.64 -15.03 -3.48
C ASP A 13 4.71 -16.06 -4.61
N LEU A 14 4.27 -15.72 -5.83
CA LEU A 14 4.38 -16.59 -7.00
C LEU A 14 5.82 -16.99 -7.33
N LEU A 15 6.79 -16.09 -7.08
CA LEU A 15 8.22 -16.33 -7.33
C LEU A 15 8.93 -17.07 -6.17
N GLY A 16 8.25 -17.30 -5.05
CA GLY A 16 8.78 -18.01 -3.89
C GLY A 16 10.13 -17.43 -3.39
N ALA A 17 11.13 -18.30 -3.24
CA ALA A 17 12.47 -17.91 -2.76
C ALA A 17 13.25 -17.07 -3.79
N VAL A 18 12.99 -17.21 -5.08
CA VAL A 18 13.68 -16.40 -6.08
C VAL A 18 13.13 -14.97 -6.10
N GLY A 19 11.88 -14.81 -5.64
CA GLY A 19 11.20 -13.52 -5.51
C GLY A 19 11.85 -12.55 -4.52
N ILE A 20 12.73 -12.98 -3.61
CA ILE A 20 13.49 -12.08 -2.71
C ILE A 20 14.83 -11.62 -3.28
N THR A 21 15.25 -12.19 -4.40
CA THR A 21 16.54 -11.86 -5.01
C THR A 21 16.39 -10.69 -5.97
N ASP A 22 17.49 -9.98 -6.22
CA ASP A 22 17.52 -8.89 -7.20
C ASP A 22 17.45 -9.38 -8.67
N ARG A 23 17.31 -10.69 -8.90
CA ARG A 23 17.13 -11.25 -10.24
C ARG A 23 15.79 -10.86 -10.87
N TYR A 24 14.79 -10.55 -10.05
CA TYR A 24 13.50 -10.08 -10.53
C TYR A 24 13.10 -8.81 -9.76
N SER A 25 12.59 -7.81 -10.48
CA SER A 25 12.23 -6.51 -9.93
C SER A 25 11.06 -6.52 -8.93
N VAL A 26 10.43 -7.66 -8.68
CA VAL A 26 9.21 -7.78 -7.89
C VAL A 26 9.43 -7.35 -6.43
N VAL A 27 10.50 -7.79 -5.77
CA VAL A 27 10.78 -7.35 -4.39
C VAL A 27 11.13 -5.86 -4.33
N ARG A 28 11.85 -5.34 -5.32
CA ARG A 28 12.13 -3.90 -5.42
C ARG A 28 10.85 -3.08 -5.55
N HIS A 29 9.91 -3.50 -6.41
CA HIS A 29 8.62 -2.83 -6.54
C HIS A 29 7.76 -2.94 -5.27
N LEU A 30 7.77 -4.09 -4.59
CA LEU A 30 7.09 -4.25 -3.31
C LEU A 30 7.62 -3.24 -2.27
N MET A 31 8.95 -3.13 -2.11
CA MET A 31 9.55 -2.18 -1.17
C MET A 31 9.26 -0.72 -1.54
N ASN A 32 9.32 -0.38 -2.83
CA ASN A 32 8.99 0.96 -3.29
C ASN A 32 7.52 1.31 -2.99
N LEU A 33 6.61 0.37 -3.22
CA LEU A 33 5.18 0.58 -2.98
C LEU A 33 4.84 0.67 -1.48
N GLU A 34 5.60 0.01 -0.61
CA GLU A 34 5.47 0.14 0.84
C GLU A 34 5.75 1.59 1.29
N ALA A 35 6.81 2.21 0.76
CA ALA A 35 7.11 3.61 1.02
C ALA A 35 6.03 4.55 0.46
N VAL A 36 5.57 4.31 -0.77
CA VAL A 36 4.50 5.11 -1.39
C VAL A 36 3.19 5.00 -0.61
N SER A 37 2.90 3.85 0.02
CA SER A 37 1.69 3.65 0.80
C SER A 37 1.60 4.51 2.07
N THR A 38 2.69 5.16 2.48
CA THR A 38 2.74 5.96 3.71
C THR A 38 3.01 7.44 3.47
N TYR A 39 3.77 7.79 2.42
CA TYR A 39 4.29 9.14 2.24
C TYR A 39 3.23 10.23 1.95
N GLU A 40 2.21 9.96 1.11
CA GLU A 40 1.20 10.96 0.71
C GLU A 40 -0.10 10.88 1.55
N GLY A 41 0.02 10.38 2.77
CA GLY A 41 -1.11 10.01 3.62
C GLY A 41 -1.37 8.52 3.56
N THR A 42 -1.58 7.93 4.74
CA THR A 42 -1.88 6.51 4.85
C THR A 42 -3.26 6.22 4.29
N GLN A 43 -3.50 4.95 3.96
CA GLN A 43 -4.83 4.49 3.56
C GLN A 43 -5.91 4.85 4.57
N ASP A 44 -5.58 4.80 5.87
CA ASP A 44 -6.53 5.15 6.94
C ASP A 44 -6.86 6.65 6.91
N ILE A 45 -5.86 7.52 6.72
CA ILE A 45 -6.07 8.97 6.61
C ILE A 45 -6.95 9.30 5.41
N HIS A 46 -6.72 8.67 4.25
CA HIS A 46 -7.59 8.86 3.07
C HIS A 46 -9.01 8.35 3.32
N THR A 47 -9.16 7.21 4.00
CA THR A 47 -10.47 6.65 4.36
C THR A 47 -11.23 7.59 5.29
N LEU A 48 -10.57 8.15 6.30
CA LEU A 48 -11.17 9.12 7.23
C LEU A 48 -11.54 10.44 6.52
N ALA A 49 -10.72 10.89 5.56
CA ALA A 49 -11.04 12.07 4.76
C ALA A 49 -12.31 11.89 3.94
N ILE A 50 -12.45 10.75 3.26
CA ILE A 50 -13.67 10.39 2.52
C ILE A 50 -14.86 10.23 3.48
N GLY A 51 -14.65 9.57 4.63
CA GLY A 51 -15.68 9.40 5.66
C GLY A 51 -16.23 10.73 6.15
N ARG A 52 -15.37 11.73 6.38
CA ARG A 52 -15.80 13.10 6.74
C ARG A 52 -16.59 13.77 5.62
N ASP A 53 -16.16 13.61 4.37
CA ASP A 53 -16.87 14.21 3.22
C ASP A 53 -18.28 13.64 3.06
N ILE A 54 -18.45 12.33 3.26
CA ILE A 54 -19.74 11.64 3.16
C ILE A 54 -20.65 11.94 4.36
N THR A 55 -20.10 11.92 5.57
CA THR A 55 -20.91 11.97 6.81
C THR A 55 -21.02 13.36 7.42
N GLY A 56 -20.17 14.30 7.01
CA GLY A 56 -20.02 15.62 7.65
C GLY A 56 -19.34 15.57 9.03
N LEU A 57 -19.00 14.38 9.55
CA LEU A 57 -18.40 14.20 10.87
C LEU A 57 -16.90 13.89 10.75
N SER A 58 -16.08 14.63 11.49
CA SER A 58 -14.64 14.40 11.51
C SER A 58 -14.29 13.28 12.49
N ALA A 59 -13.60 12.24 12.02
CA ALA A 59 -13.12 11.11 12.82
C ALA A 59 -11.57 11.00 12.88
N PHE A 60 -10.86 12.09 12.57
CA PHE A 60 -9.39 12.14 12.63
C PHE A 60 -8.84 12.12 14.06
N GLY A 61 -9.65 12.53 15.04
CA GLY A 61 -9.27 12.61 16.45
C GLY A 61 -10.20 11.77 17.31
N GLY A 62 -9.60 10.80 17.98
CA GLY A 62 -10.06 10.22 19.24
C GLY A 62 -9.04 10.57 20.32
#